data_AF-A0A7K2Q5Y2-F1
#
_entry.id   AF-A0A7K2Q5Y2-F1
#
_cell.length_a   1.000
_cell.length_b   1.000
_cell.length_c   1.000
_cell.angle_alpha   90.00
_cell.angle_beta   90.00
_cell.angle_gamma   90.00
#
_symmetry.space_group_name_H-M   'P 1'
#
loop_
_entity.id
_entity.type
_entity.pdbx_description
1 polymer ?
#
loop_
_entity_poly.entity_id
_entity_poly.type
_entity_poly.pdbx_seq_one_letter_code
_entity_poly.pdbx_strand_id
1 'polypeptide(L)' 'MPRGSSSKRERQYEHIKESGKERGMSEGRAKEMAARTVNKERAQSGESKT' A
#
# COMPACT_ATOMS: atom_id res chain seq x y z
N MET A 1 7.68 3.32 0.78
CA MET A 1 6.47 3.46 1.62
C MET A 1 6.67 4.61 2.61
N PRO A 2 5.61 5.28 3.08
CA PRO A 2 5.76 6.33 4.07
C PRO A 2 6.41 5.78 5.34
N ARG A 3 7.30 6.57 5.95
CA ARG A 3 8.00 6.21 7.19
C ARG A 3 6.97 5.88 8.30
N GLY A 4 7.23 4.84 9.10
CA GLY A 4 6.35 4.41 10.19
C GLY A 4 5.32 3.32 9.83
N SER A 5 5.42 2.69 8.65
CA SER A 5 4.64 1.49 8.34
C SER A 5 5.16 0.26 9.10
N SER A 6 4.26 -0.54 9.68
CA SER A 6 4.64 -1.83 10.26
C SER A 6 5.03 -2.83 9.16
N SER A 7 5.81 -3.86 9.50
CA SER A 7 6.21 -4.92 8.56
C SER A 7 5.02 -5.59 7.87
N LYS A 8 3.85 -5.63 8.53
CA LYS A 8 2.59 -6.09 7.95
C LYS A 8 2.14 -5.21 6.78
N ARG A 9 2.19 -3.89 6.96
CA ARG A 9 1.78 -2.93 5.92
C ARG A 9 2.74 -2.97 4.74
N GLU A 10 4.03 -3.15 5.00
CA GLU A 10 5.06 -3.32 3.96
C GLU A 10 4.76 -4.49 3.03
N ARG A 11 4.43 -5.66 3.59
CA ARG A 11 4.02 -6.82 2.79
C ARG A 11 2.75 -6.58 1.99
N GLN A 12 1.75 -5.91 2.57
CA GLN A 12 0.50 -5.60 1.85
C GLN A 12 0.74 -4.67 0.66
N TYR A 13 1.57 -3.64 0.82
CA TYR A 13 1.89 -2.73 -0.26
C TYR A 13 2.56 -3.45 -1.42
N GLU A 14 3.57 -4.29 -1.14
CA GLU A 14 4.26 -5.05 -2.18
C GLU A 14 3.30 -6.01 -2.89
N HIS A 15 2.44 -6.72 -2.14
CA HIS A 15 1.43 -7.60 -2.74
C HIS A 15 0.44 -6.86 -3.65
N ILE A 16 -0.07 -5.70 -3.23
CA ILE A 16 -1.01 -4.92 -4.04
C ILE A 16 -0.32 -4.33 -5.28
N LYS A 17 0.92 -3.87 -5.13
CA LYS A 17 1.74 -3.36 -6.24
C LYS A 17 1.97 -4.45 -7.28
N GLU A 18 2.33 -5.66 -6.83
CA GLU A 18 2.54 -6.81 -7.69
C GLU A 18 1.25 -7.23 -8.40
N SER A 19 0.13 -7.37 -7.66
CA SER A 19 -1.18 -7.64 -8.26
C SER A 19 -1.60 -6.58 -9.28
N GLY A 20 -1.25 -5.30 -9.06
CA GLY A 20 -1.49 -4.23 -10.03
C GLY A 20 -0.68 -4.41 -11.31
N LYS A 21 0.61 -4.77 -11.19
CA LYS A 21 1.49 -5.06 -12.33
C LYS A 21 1.02 -6.28 -13.12
N GLU A 22 0.61 -7.35 -12.45
CA GLU A 22 0.06 -8.56 -13.08
C GLU A 22 -1.20 -8.27 -13.90
N ARG A 23 -2.02 -7.31 -13.46
CA ARG A 23 -3.21 -6.84 -14.18
C ARG A 23 -2.90 -5.88 -15.33
N GLY A 24 -1.63 -5.68 -15.67
CA GLY A 24 -1.19 -4.78 -16.73
C GLY A 24 -1.21 -3.29 -16.36
N MET A 25 -1.30 -2.94 -15.07
CA MET A 25 -1.20 -1.54 -14.67
C MET A 25 0.24 -1.04 -14.80
N SER A 26 0.38 0.23 -15.21
CA SER A 26 1.68 0.89 -15.18
C SER A 26 2.22 0.93 -13.74
N GLU A 27 3.55 0.85 -13.60
CA GLU A 27 4.18 0.77 -12.29
C GLU A 27 3.81 1.95 -11.38
N GLY A 28 3.69 3.16 -11.93
CA GLY A 28 3.25 4.34 -11.19
C GLY A 28 1.83 4.17 -10.63
N ARG A 29 0.91 3.68 -11.45
CA ARG A 29 -0.49 3.44 -11.04
C ARG A 29 -0.60 2.31 -10.02
N ALA A 30 0.19 1.25 -10.16
CA ALA A 30 0.25 0.15 -9.20
C ALA A 30 0.79 0.62 -7.83
N LYS A 31 1.84 1.44 -7.82
CA LYS A 31 2.40 2.06 -6.59
C LYS A 31 1.39 2.98 -5.91
N GLU A 32 0.71 3.82 -6.69
CA GLU A 32 -0.31 4.74 -6.17
C GLU A 32 -1.49 3.97 -5.55
N MET A 33 -1.97 2.92 -6.23
CA MET A 33 -3.04 2.06 -5.74
C MET A 33 -2.64 1.36 -4.43
N ALA A 34 -1.43 0.77 -4.39
CA ALA A 34 -0.90 0.13 -3.19
C ALA A 34 -0.80 1.09 -2.00
N ALA A 35 -0.26 2.30 -2.23
CA ALA A 35 -0.16 3.33 -1.20
C ALA A 35 -1.54 3.75 -0.68
N ARG A 36 -2.50 3.97 -1.58
CA ARG A 36 -3.87 4.40 -1.24
C ARG A 36 -4.60 3.36 -0.40
N THR A 37 -4.50 2.08 -0.77
CA THR A 37 -5.12 0.98 -0.01
C THR A 37 -4.52 0.84 1.38
N VAL A 38 -3.18 0.81 1.48
CA VAL A 38 -2.51 0.70 2.78
C VAL A 38 -2.79 1.90 3.68
N ASN A 39 -2.77 3.13 3.15
CA ASN A 39 -3.11 4.32 3.94
C ASN A 39 -4.57 4.31 4.42
N LYS A 40 -5.51 3.83 3.59
CA LYS A 40 -6.90 3.65 3.99
C LYS A 40 -7.04 2.64 5.14
N GLU A 41 -6.39 1.49 5.04
CA GLU A 41 -6.41 0.49 6.11
C GLU A 41 -5.78 1.02 7.40
N ARG A 42 -4.67 1.76 7.30
CA ARG A 42 -4.04 2.40 8.47
C ARG A 42 -4.99 3.39 9.15
N ALA A 43 -5.70 4.20 8.39
CA ALA A 43 -6.69 5.13 8.93
C ALA A 43 -7.85 4.40 9.63
N GLN A 44 -8.34 3.31 9.03
CA GLN A 44 -9.41 2.49 9.62
C GLN A 44 -8.96 1.74 10.88
N SER A 45 -7.73 1.24 10.92
CA SER A 45 -7.16 0.54 12.07
C SER A 45 -6.63 1.49 13.16
N GLY A 46 -6.68 2.80 12.96
CA GLY A 46 -6.11 3.79 13.90
C GLY A 46 -4.58 3.84 13.91
N GLU A 47 -3.91 3.17 12.97
CA GLU A 47 -2.46 3.15 12.77
C GLU A 47 -1.93 4.43 12.06
N SER A 48 -2.81 5.38 11.77
CA SER A 48 -2.48 6.67 11.17
C SER A 48 -2.27 7.78 12.20
N LYS A 49 -2.42 7.50 13.50
CA LYS A 49 -2.18 8.48 14.59
C LYS A 49 -0.70 8.49 14.99
N THR A 50 0.12 9.10 14.15
CA THR A 50 1.47 9.64 14.44
C THR A 50 1.89 10.54 13.29
#